data_AF-A0A951RF28-F1
#
_entry.id   AF-A0A951RF28-F1
#
_cell.length_a   1.000
_cell.length_b   1.000
_cell.length_c   1.000
_cell.angle_alpha   90.00
_cell.angle_beta   90.00
_cell.angle_gamma   90.00
#
_symmetry.space_group_name_H-M   'P 1'
#
loop_
_entity.id
_entity.type
_entity.pdbx_description
1 polymer ?
#
loop_
_entity_poly.entity_id
_entity_poly.type
_entity_poly.pdbx_seq_one_letter_code
_entity_poly.pdbx_strand_id
1 'polypeptide(L)'
;MKYLLGVVLILTSCTVNKDLTTVKYSPTQAHPDYYLDVPKGYEFKGYEVTIEKERRYVYNDSSFVYITNFMNTPNYENIKSLGDSVLQLRFQNEELTKQVNELLGKNQVTVLPDTFELSGMNSKSLFWKDIKIGKVSIGYDNVPKEKKELFDKSLKTLKMK
;
A
#
# COMPACT_ATOMS: atom_id res chain seq x y z
N MET A 1 28.14 -58.44 0.36
CA MET A 1 26.86 -57.71 0.36
C MET A 1 27.16 -56.26 0.73
N LYS A 2 27.02 -55.33 -0.22
CA LYS A 2 27.26 -53.90 0.01
C LYS A 2 25.90 -53.24 0.28
N TYR A 3 25.65 -52.82 1.51
CA TYR A 3 24.47 -52.02 1.83
C TYR A 3 24.72 -50.58 1.39
N LEU A 4 24.00 -50.14 0.35
CA LEU A 4 23.98 -48.75 -0.06
C LEU A 4 22.99 -48.02 0.84
N LEU A 5 23.49 -47.24 1.80
CA LEU A 5 22.67 -46.40 2.68
C LEU A 5 22.21 -45.18 1.87
N GLY A 6 21.00 -45.23 1.33
CA GLY A 6 20.38 -44.10 0.63
C GLY A 6 19.95 -43.04 1.63
N VAL A 7 20.69 -41.93 1.70
CA VAL A 7 20.27 -40.72 2.42
C VAL A 7 19.15 -40.06 1.61
N VAL A 8 17.93 -40.13 2.12
CA VAL A 8 16.78 -39.39 1.56
C VAL A 8 16.88 -37.96 2.06
N LEU A 9 17.45 -37.08 1.23
CA LEU A 9 17.36 -35.63 1.42
C LEU A 9 15.93 -35.19 1.09
N ILE A 10 15.11 -35.01 2.13
CA ILE A 10 13.80 -34.38 2.01
C ILE A 10 14.04 -32.89 1.83
N LEU A 11 14.05 -32.42 0.57
CA LEU A 11 13.97 -31.01 0.23
C LEU A 11 12.56 -30.51 0.60
N THR A 12 12.39 -30.06 1.85
CA THR A 12 11.19 -29.29 2.23
C THR A 12 11.29 -27.93 1.56
N SER A 13 10.71 -27.82 0.36
CA SER A 13 10.48 -26.53 -0.28
C SER A 13 9.59 -25.69 0.63
N CYS A 14 10.08 -24.53 1.07
CA CYS A 14 9.38 -23.64 1.98
C CYS A 14 8.04 -23.18 1.38
N THR A 15 6.98 -23.63 2.05
CA THR A 15 5.73 -22.93 2.37
C THR A 15 5.05 -22.14 1.26
N VAL A 16 3.98 -22.75 0.72
CA VAL A 16 2.75 -22.06 0.31
C VAL A 16 2.53 -20.82 1.18
N ASN A 17 2.29 -19.67 0.53
CA ASN A 17 2.01 -18.36 1.12
C ASN A 17 0.73 -18.39 1.98
N LYS A 18 0.76 -19.10 3.12
CA LYS A 18 -0.40 -19.38 3.98
C LYS A 18 -0.89 -18.14 4.71
N ASP A 19 -0.08 -17.08 4.77
CA ASP A 19 -0.33 -15.92 5.60
C ASP A 19 -1.07 -14.80 4.87
N LEU A 20 -1.12 -14.81 3.54
CA LEU A 20 -1.81 -13.78 2.76
C LEU A 20 -3.11 -14.30 2.13
N THR A 21 -4.05 -13.40 1.87
CA THR A 21 -5.28 -13.65 1.12
C THR A 21 -5.55 -12.51 0.15
N THR A 22 -5.95 -12.83 -1.07
CA THR A 22 -6.24 -11.82 -2.10
C THR A 22 -7.55 -11.11 -1.82
N VAL A 23 -7.51 -9.80 -1.84
CA VAL A 23 -8.65 -8.90 -1.74
C VAL A 23 -8.75 -8.05 -3.00
N LYS A 24 -9.98 -7.77 -3.42
CA LYS A 24 -10.30 -6.92 -4.56
C LYS A 24 -10.51 -5.48 -4.08
N TYR A 25 -10.29 -4.49 -4.93
CA TYR A 25 -10.68 -3.09 -4.75
C TYR A 25 -11.05 -2.47 -6.09
N SER A 26 -12.21 -1.82 -6.14
CA SER A 26 -12.74 -1.18 -7.34
C SER A 26 -12.95 0.31 -7.04
N PRO A 27 -12.05 1.22 -7.47
CA PRO A 27 -12.15 2.64 -7.11
C PRO A 27 -13.40 3.29 -7.70
N THR A 28 -13.69 3.03 -8.98
CA THR A 28 -14.91 3.48 -9.67
C THR A 28 -15.28 2.48 -10.76
N GLN A 29 -16.49 2.54 -11.32
CA GLN A 29 -16.89 1.68 -12.45
C GLN A 29 -16.06 1.93 -13.73
N ALA A 30 -15.44 3.10 -13.87
CA ALA A 30 -14.66 3.50 -15.05
C ALA A 30 -13.16 3.15 -14.94
N HIS A 31 -12.73 2.50 -13.86
CA HIS A 31 -11.33 2.21 -13.59
C HIS A 31 -11.11 0.71 -13.33
N PRO A 32 -9.92 0.18 -13.70
CA PRO A 32 -9.62 -1.24 -13.54
C PRO A 32 -9.67 -1.67 -12.09
N ASP A 33 -9.86 -2.96 -11.90
CA ASP A 33 -9.91 -3.56 -10.58
C ASP A 33 -8.48 -3.76 -10.06
N TYR A 34 -8.30 -3.46 -8.78
CA TYR A 34 -7.05 -3.70 -8.07
C TYR A 34 -7.19 -4.96 -7.22
N TYR A 35 -6.16 -5.77 -7.22
CA TYR A 35 -6.05 -6.99 -6.43
C TYR A 35 -4.80 -6.88 -5.57
N LEU A 36 -4.95 -7.11 -4.27
CA LEU A 36 -3.88 -7.01 -3.29
C LEU A 36 -3.93 -8.24 -2.39
N ASP A 37 -2.80 -8.87 -2.10
CA ASP A 37 -2.74 -9.92 -1.09
C ASP A 37 -2.45 -9.29 0.27
N VAL A 38 -3.36 -9.43 1.23
CA VAL A 38 -3.22 -8.87 2.59
C VAL A 38 -3.05 -9.98 3.63
N PRO A 39 -2.35 -9.72 4.76
CA PRO A 39 -2.24 -10.70 5.84
C PRO A 39 -3.62 -11.20 6.32
N LYS A 40 -3.73 -12.48 6.67
CA LYS A 40 -4.99 -13.07 7.18
C LYS A 40 -5.27 -12.61 8.62
N GLY A 41 -6.52 -12.78 9.04
CA GLY A 41 -6.96 -12.46 10.41
C GLY A 41 -7.33 -10.99 10.61
N TYR A 42 -7.69 -10.29 9.54
CA TYR A 42 -8.18 -8.92 9.60
C TYR A 42 -9.68 -8.83 9.87
N GLU A 43 -10.10 -7.71 10.45
CA GLU A 43 -11.43 -7.15 10.36
C GLU A 43 -11.49 -6.16 9.18
N PHE A 44 -12.52 -6.26 8.34
CA PHE A 44 -12.69 -5.37 7.20
C PHE A 44 -13.46 -4.10 7.58
N LYS A 45 -12.96 -2.92 7.17
CA LYS A 45 -13.65 -1.63 7.29
C LYS A 45 -13.67 -0.91 5.95
N GLY A 46 -14.85 -0.49 5.50
CA GLY A 46 -15.04 0.25 4.25
C GLY A 46 -15.54 1.66 4.51
N TYR A 47 -15.00 2.63 3.77
CA TYR A 47 -15.47 4.01 3.76
C TYR A 47 -15.73 4.43 2.32
N GLU A 48 -16.80 5.18 2.07
CA GLU A 48 -17.18 5.64 0.73
C GLU A 48 -17.85 7.02 0.82
N VAL A 49 -17.37 7.95 0.00
CA VAL A 49 -17.93 9.30 -0.15
C VAL A 49 -17.91 9.65 -1.64
N THR A 50 -19.08 9.80 -2.25
CA THR A 50 -19.23 10.06 -3.69
C THR A 50 -18.51 9.02 -4.57
N ILE A 51 -17.40 9.37 -5.20
CA ILE A 51 -16.57 8.51 -6.04
C ILE A 51 -15.33 7.97 -5.29
N GLU A 52 -15.07 8.48 -4.09
CA GLU A 52 -13.93 8.09 -3.27
C GLU A 52 -14.30 6.93 -2.34
N LYS A 53 -13.38 5.99 -2.22
CA LYS A 53 -13.53 4.73 -1.51
C LYS A 53 -12.24 4.42 -0.77
N GLU A 54 -12.39 3.74 0.35
CA GLU A 54 -11.29 3.19 1.12
C GLU A 54 -11.68 1.84 1.67
N ARG A 55 -10.74 0.90 1.62
CA ARG A 55 -10.81 -0.39 2.29
C ARG A 55 -9.65 -0.48 3.26
N ARG A 56 -9.95 -0.80 4.52
CA ARG A 56 -8.96 -1.11 5.56
C ARG A 56 -9.12 -2.56 6.03
N TYR A 57 -7.99 -3.22 6.20
CA TYR A 57 -7.86 -4.58 6.73
C TYR A 57 -7.12 -4.47 8.06
N VAL A 58 -7.88 -4.43 9.16
CA VAL A 58 -7.43 -4.03 10.51
C VAL A 58 -7.15 -5.27 11.36
N TYR A 59 -6.03 -5.28 12.08
CA TYR A 59 -5.62 -6.41 12.93
C TYR A 59 -5.74 -6.06 14.42
N ASN A 60 -5.71 -7.08 15.28
CA ASN A 60 -5.90 -6.96 16.73
C ASN A 60 -4.88 -6.03 17.41
N ASP A 61 -3.68 -5.87 16.84
CA ASP A 61 -2.64 -4.96 17.34
C ASP A 61 -2.81 -3.52 16.83
N SER A 62 -3.96 -3.20 16.23
CA SER A 62 -4.28 -1.91 15.59
C SER A 62 -3.47 -1.57 14.35
N SER A 63 -2.58 -2.47 13.88
CA SER A 63 -1.99 -2.35 12.56
C SER A 63 -3.07 -2.53 11.49
N PHE A 64 -2.87 -1.96 10.30
CA PHE A 64 -3.79 -2.19 9.19
C PHE A 64 -3.12 -1.99 7.84
N VAL A 65 -3.64 -2.68 6.82
CA VAL A 65 -3.37 -2.39 5.40
C VAL A 65 -4.56 -1.60 4.85
N TYR A 66 -4.32 -0.64 3.96
CA TYR A 66 -5.37 0.07 3.24
C TYR A 66 -5.12 0.17 1.74
N ILE A 67 -6.22 0.35 1.00
CA ILE A 67 -6.25 0.79 -0.39
C ILE A 67 -7.35 1.82 -0.56
N THR A 68 -7.04 2.94 -1.20
CA THR A 68 -7.95 4.08 -1.32
C THR A 68 -7.69 4.94 -2.55
N ASN A 69 -8.70 5.67 -3.02
CA ASN A 69 -8.54 6.81 -3.93
C ASN A 69 -8.84 8.16 -3.25
N PHE A 70 -8.95 8.22 -1.92
CA PHE A 70 -8.97 9.49 -1.19
C PHE A 70 -7.60 10.16 -1.27
N MET A 71 -7.57 11.49 -1.42
CA MET A 71 -6.34 12.27 -1.24
C MET A 71 -5.86 12.25 0.23
N ASN A 72 -6.81 12.31 1.17
CA ASN A 72 -6.54 12.22 2.61
C ASN A 72 -6.38 10.75 3.04
N THR A 73 -5.24 10.15 2.68
CA THR A 73 -4.95 8.75 3.03
C THR A 73 -4.79 8.58 4.54
N PRO A 74 -4.87 7.36 5.08
CA PRO A 74 -4.58 7.11 6.50
C PRO A 74 -3.19 7.57 6.94
N ASN A 75 -2.24 7.69 6.01
CA ASN A 75 -0.89 8.21 6.26
C ASN A 75 -0.72 9.70 5.91
N TYR A 76 -1.80 10.44 5.65
CA TYR A 76 -1.73 11.84 5.21
C TYR A 76 -0.90 12.71 6.17
N GLU A 77 -1.17 12.63 7.48
CA GLU A 77 -0.41 13.43 8.46
C GLU A 77 1.06 13.01 8.54
N ASN A 78 1.35 11.71 8.42
CA ASN A 78 2.73 11.21 8.35
C ASN A 78 3.46 11.78 7.13
N ILE A 79 2.80 11.82 5.97
CA ILE A 79 3.35 12.37 4.72
C ILE A 79 3.53 13.89 4.83
N LYS A 80 2.53 14.59 5.36
CA LYS A 80 2.57 16.05 5.58
C LYS A 80 3.72 16.45 6.48
N SER A 81 4.06 15.63 7.48
CA SER A 81 5.20 15.87 8.38
C SER A 81 6.56 15.85 7.67
N LEU A 82 6.65 15.26 6.48
CA LEU A 82 7.85 15.30 5.64
C LEU A 82 8.04 16.64 4.91
N GLY A 83 7.00 17.51 4.94
CA GLY A 83 7.00 18.84 4.33
C GLY A 83 5.94 19.01 3.23
N ASP A 84 5.36 20.20 3.14
CA ASP A 84 4.28 20.52 2.21
C ASP A 84 4.65 20.29 0.74
N SER A 85 5.93 20.51 0.38
CA SER A 85 6.43 20.25 -0.97
C SER A 85 6.30 18.78 -1.37
N VAL A 86 6.51 17.84 -0.45
CA VAL A 86 6.37 16.40 -0.73
C VAL A 86 4.91 16.05 -1.01
N LEU A 87 4.00 16.60 -0.22
CA LEU A 87 2.55 16.40 -0.40
C LEU A 87 2.07 16.99 -1.74
N GLN A 88 2.52 18.20 -2.10
CA GLN A 88 2.17 18.82 -3.38
C GLN A 88 2.70 18.02 -4.58
N LEU A 89 3.96 17.57 -4.51
CA LEU A 89 4.58 16.77 -5.57
C LEU A 89 3.85 15.44 -5.81
N ARG A 90 3.36 14.81 -4.73
CA ARG A 90 2.66 13.52 -4.78
C ARG A 90 1.37 13.56 -5.60
N PHE A 91 0.66 14.68 -5.61
CA PHE A 91 -0.63 14.83 -6.30
C PHE A 91 -0.56 15.74 -7.54
N GLN A 92 0.64 16.16 -7.95
CA GLN A 92 0.82 17.13 -9.04
C GLN A 92 0.23 16.70 -10.39
N ASN A 93 0.14 15.38 -10.61
CA ASN A 93 -0.36 14.79 -11.86
C ASN A 93 -1.88 14.56 -11.86
N GLU A 94 -2.57 14.77 -10.73
CA GLU A 94 -4.03 14.69 -10.71
C GLU A 94 -4.64 15.84 -11.49
N GLU A 95 -5.68 15.57 -12.28
CA GLU A 95 -6.19 16.47 -13.31
C GLU A 95 -6.50 17.88 -12.78
N LEU A 96 -7.21 17.97 -11.65
CA LEU A 96 -7.52 19.25 -11.01
C LEU A 96 -6.26 19.95 -10.49
N THR A 97 -5.37 19.22 -9.82
CA THR A 97 -4.11 19.76 -9.28
C THR A 97 -3.22 20.30 -10.39
N LYS A 98 -3.14 19.57 -11.51
CA LYS A 98 -2.39 19.96 -12.70
C LYS A 98 -2.93 21.28 -13.28
N GLN A 99 -4.24 21.36 -13.51
CA GLN A 99 -4.89 22.58 -14.02
C GLN A 99 -4.68 23.78 -13.09
N VAL A 100 -4.83 23.59 -11.79
CA VAL A 100 -4.58 24.65 -10.79
C VAL A 100 -3.11 25.10 -10.81
N ASN A 101 -2.16 24.17 -10.88
CA ASN A 101 -0.74 24.50 -10.93
C ASN A 101 -0.37 25.28 -12.21
N GLU A 102 -0.98 24.95 -13.35
CA GLU A 102 -0.83 25.67 -14.62
C GLU A 102 -1.37 27.11 -14.51
N LEU A 103 -2.57 27.28 -13.95
CA LEU A 103 -3.18 28.60 -13.72
C LEU A 103 -2.34 29.49 -12.78
N LEU A 104 -1.71 28.90 -11.78
CA LEU A 104 -0.88 29.62 -10.80
C LEU A 104 0.56 29.85 -11.28
N GLY A 105 0.93 29.41 -12.48
CA GLY A 105 2.29 29.55 -13.01
C GLY A 105 3.36 28.83 -12.18
N LYS A 106 2.98 27.76 -11.46
CA LYS A 106 3.92 27.00 -10.64
C LYS A 106 4.83 26.17 -11.53
N ASN A 107 6.14 26.18 -11.25
CA ASN A 107 7.12 25.31 -11.91
C ASN A 107 6.74 23.83 -11.67
N GLN A 108 6.30 23.14 -12.72
CA GLN A 108 6.07 21.71 -12.67
C GLN A 108 7.42 20.99 -12.63
N VAL A 109 7.66 20.22 -11.56
CA VAL A 109 8.84 19.36 -11.48
C VAL A 109 8.65 18.20 -12.46
N THR A 110 9.74 17.68 -13.02
CA THR A 110 9.74 16.52 -13.93
C THR A 110 8.77 15.44 -13.46
N VAL A 111 7.94 14.96 -14.39
CA VAL A 111 6.93 13.92 -14.16
C VAL A 111 7.57 12.77 -13.40
N LEU A 112 7.17 12.63 -12.13
CA LEU A 112 7.58 11.51 -11.29
C LEU A 112 7.04 10.20 -11.89
N PRO A 113 7.70 9.07 -11.67
CA PRO A 113 7.15 7.78 -12.07
C PRO A 113 5.72 7.61 -11.52
N ASP A 114 4.91 6.81 -12.20
CA ASP A 114 3.52 6.51 -11.81
C ASP A 114 3.37 5.92 -10.39
N THR A 115 4.51 5.58 -9.76
CA THR A 115 4.64 5.09 -8.40
C THR A 115 5.44 6.07 -7.54
N PHE A 116 4.85 6.57 -6.45
CA PHE A 116 5.52 7.39 -5.44
C PHE A 116 5.41 6.72 -4.06
N GLU A 117 6.53 6.21 -3.56
CA GLU A 117 6.62 5.49 -2.28
C GLU A 117 7.21 6.38 -1.19
N LEU A 118 6.53 6.42 -0.04
CA LEU A 118 6.97 7.07 1.19
C LEU A 118 6.84 6.09 2.35
N SER A 119 7.75 6.15 3.30
CA SER A 119 7.68 5.33 4.51
C SER A 119 8.46 5.97 5.65
N GLY A 120 8.18 5.51 6.87
CA GLY A 120 8.85 5.99 8.06
C GLY A 120 8.38 5.27 9.31
N MET A 121 8.67 5.87 10.46
CA MET A 121 8.09 5.49 11.74
C MET A 121 7.26 6.65 12.27
N ASN A 122 6.13 6.34 12.90
CA ASN A 122 5.31 7.34 13.58
C ASN A 122 5.85 7.63 14.99
N SER A 123 5.21 8.54 15.72
CA SER A 123 5.62 8.94 17.07
C SER A 123 5.61 7.81 18.11
N LYS A 124 4.97 6.67 17.80
CA LYS A 124 4.93 5.46 18.65
C LYS A 124 6.00 4.43 18.26
N SER A 125 6.95 4.80 17.40
CA SER A 125 7.96 3.88 16.85
C SER A 125 7.37 2.70 16.06
N LEU A 126 6.16 2.87 15.52
CA LEU A 126 5.54 1.89 14.62
C LEU A 126 5.76 2.32 13.17
N PHE A 127 5.90 1.35 12.28
CA PHE A 127 6.17 1.60 10.87
C PHE A 127 4.90 1.97 10.11
N TRP A 128 5.07 2.90 9.17
CA TRP A 128 4.07 3.24 8.17
C TRP A 128 4.72 3.26 6.79
N LYS A 129 3.90 2.98 5.77
CA LYS A 129 4.27 3.06 4.36
C LYS A 129 3.06 3.44 3.54
N ASP A 130 3.28 4.28 2.54
CA ASP A 130 2.28 4.67 1.56
C ASP A 130 2.91 4.66 0.16
N ILE A 131 2.24 4.01 -0.79
CA ILE A 131 2.60 3.94 -2.20
C ILE A 131 1.43 4.49 -3.02
N LYS A 132 1.62 5.63 -3.66
CA LYS A 132 0.69 6.19 -4.64
C LYS A 132 0.98 5.56 -6.01
N ILE A 133 -0.01 4.91 -6.61
CA ILE A 133 0.06 4.27 -7.93
C ILE A 133 -1.10 4.79 -8.77
N GLY A 134 -0.82 5.69 -9.71
CA GLY A 134 -1.86 6.36 -10.49
C GLY A 134 -2.92 7.03 -9.60
N LYS A 135 -4.18 6.61 -9.71
CA LYS A 135 -5.30 7.18 -8.94
C LYS A 135 -5.49 6.59 -7.54
N VAL A 136 -4.78 5.52 -7.18
CA VAL A 136 -4.94 4.86 -5.87
C VAL A 136 -3.70 4.99 -5.01
N SER A 137 -3.90 4.99 -3.70
CA SER A 137 -2.86 4.82 -2.69
C SER A 137 -3.07 3.51 -1.96
N ILE A 138 -1.99 2.75 -1.79
CA ILE A 138 -1.94 1.58 -0.93
C ILE A 138 -0.93 1.81 0.19
N GLY A 139 -1.16 1.21 1.34
CA GLY A 139 -0.23 1.40 2.43
C GLY A 139 -0.57 0.61 3.67
N TYR A 140 0.24 0.82 4.70
CA TYR A 140 -0.03 0.37 6.04
C TYR A 140 0.36 1.44 7.06
N ASP A 141 -0.23 1.34 8.25
CA ASP A 141 0.10 2.17 9.40
C ASP A 141 0.05 1.32 10.69
N ASN A 142 0.73 1.81 11.73
CA ASN A 142 0.85 1.18 13.04
C ASN A 142 1.43 -0.25 13.01
N VAL A 143 2.34 -0.56 12.08
CA VAL A 143 2.92 -1.90 11.95
C VAL A 143 4.14 -2.05 12.87
N PRO A 144 4.18 -3.05 13.78
CA PRO A 144 5.35 -3.28 14.61
C PRO A 144 6.49 -3.93 13.80
N LYS A 145 7.73 -3.81 14.30
CA LYS A 145 8.96 -4.20 13.58
C LYS A 145 8.91 -5.64 13.08
N GLU A 146 8.43 -6.56 13.91
CA GLU A 146 8.33 -7.99 13.64
C GLU A 146 7.33 -8.35 12.53
N LYS A 147 6.37 -7.47 12.22
CA LYS A 147 5.38 -7.67 11.14
C LYS A 147 5.73 -6.92 9.86
N LYS A 148 6.68 -5.97 9.91
CA LYS A 148 7.01 -5.09 8.80
C LYS A 148 7.29 -5.84 7.49
N GLU A 149 8.06 -6.92 7.55
CA GLU A 149 8.41 -7.69 6.34
C GLU A 149 7.18 -8.30 5.66
N LEU A 150 6.22 -8.82 6.44
CA LEU A 150 4.99 -9.40 5.92
C LEU A 150 4.12 -8.33 5.23
N PHE A 151 4.03 -7.14 5.82
CA PHE A 151 3.28 -6.02 5.28
C PHE A 151 3.97 -5.42 4.04
N ASP A 152 5.30 -5.32 4.03
CA ASP A 152 6.06 -4.93 2.83
C ASP A 152 5.86 -5.93 1.69
N LYS A 153 5.80 -7.24 1.98
CA LYS A 153 5.47 -8.27 0.99
C LYS A 153 4.05 -8.09 0.45
N SER A 154 3.09 -7.82 1.33
CA SER A 154 1.69 -7.55 0.95
C SER A 154 1.59 -6.44 -0.10
N LEU A 155 2.18 -5.26 0.14
CA LEU A 155 2.08 -4.13 -0.81
C LEU A 155 2.68 -4.44 -2.20
N LYS A 156 3.69 -5.32 -2.29
CA LYS A 156 4.31 -5.73 -3.56
C LYS A 156 3.42 -6.65 -4.41
N THR A 157 2.32 -7.16 -3.87
CA THR A 157 1.41 -8.07 -4.59
C THR A 157 0.35 -7.34 -5.40
N LEU A 158 0.29 -6.00 -5.31
CA LEU A 158 -0.72 -5.21 -6.01
C LEU A 158 -0.68 -5.49 -7.52
N LYS A 159 -1.84 -5.84 -8.08
CA LYS A 159 -2.04 -6.05 -9.51
C LYS A 159 -3.27 -5.29 -9.97
N MET A 160 -3.15 -4.63 -11.11
CA MET A 160 -4.26 -4.01 -11.82
C MET A 160 -4.74 -5.00 -12.90
N LYS A 161 -6.04 -5.25 -12.98
CA LYS A 161 -6.66 -6.12 -13.99
C LYS A 161 -7.87 -5.47 -14.61
#